data_AF-A0A318ALX3-F1
#
_entry.id   AF-A0A318ALX3-F1
#
_cell.length_a   1.000
_cell.length_b   1.000
_cell.length_c   1.000
_cell.angle_alpha   90.00
_cell.angle_beta   90.00
_cell.angle_gamma   90.00
#
_symmetry.space_group_name_H-M   'P 1'
#
loop_
_entity.id
_entity.type
_entity.pdbx_description
1 polymer ?
#
loop_
_entity_poly.entity_id
_entity_poly.type
_entity_poly.pdbx_seq_one_letter_code
_entity_poly.pdbx_strand_id
1 'polypeptide(L)'
;MLTSLRHNLTSLTRFSGRDRRRQSWPYAGAVLALGFVTIGALNTLAFTSLFTQVSIQSTPQDDLALLAPMFWTVRLGALAMVALLAAAVVRRLHDRGRSGLWAAPTLAFLSVGTTLIPILFGQLLTQSPPPTWVLVLFGVLLLNNLAYLASLLMLLILLVKDSDAGANRYGAAA
;
A
#
# COMPACT_ATOMS: atom_id res chain seq x y z
N MET A 1 -9.65 -22.06 -3.39
CA MET A 1 -9.20 -20.85 -2.63
C MET A 1 -8.12 -21.21 -1.60
N LEU A 2 -8.37 -22.13 -0.67
CA LEU A 2 -7.40 -22.57 0.35
C LEU A 2 -6.02 -22.97 -0.22
N THR A 3 -5.97 -23.68 -1.35
CA THR A 3 -4.71 -24.07 -2.01
C THR A 3 -3.87 -22.87 -2.46
N SER A 4 -4.52 -21.80 -2.95
CA SER A 4 -3.85 -20.55 -3.35
C SER A 4 -3.28 -19.82 -2.14
N LEU A 5 -4.01 -19.77 -1.02
CA LEU A 5 -3.52 -19.18 0.22
C LEU A 5 -2.29 -19.93 0.75
N ARG A 6 -2.39 -21.26 0.88
CA ARG A 6 -1.29 -22.11 1.35
C ARG A 6 -0.04 -21.97 0.47
N HIS A 7 -0.20 -22.00 -0.85
CA HIS A 7 0.91 -21.84 -1.80
C HIS A 7 1.64 -20.51 -1.63
N ASN A 8 0.90 -19.39 -1.57
CA ASN A 8 1.53 -18.08 -1.47
C ASN A 8 2.15 -17.83 -0.10
N LEU A 9 1.52 -18.28 0.99
CA LEU A 9 2.06 -18.16 2.35
C LEU A 9 3.34 -19.00 2.55
N THR A 10 3.41 -20.19 1.97
CA THR A 10 4.64 -21.01 2.01
C THR A 10 5.76 -20.50 1.11
N SER A 11 5.43 -19.56 0.20
CA SER A 11 6.36 -19.03 -0.79
C SER A 11 6.56 -17.51 -0.66
N LEU A 12 6.40 -16.94 0.55
CA LEU A 12 6.49 -15.49 0.80
C LEU A 12 7.86 -14.90 0.46
N THR A 13 8.94 -15.68 0.62
CA THR A 13 10.31 -15.25 0.35
C THR A 13 10.82 -15.73 -1.02
N ARG A 14 9.99 -16.47 -1.76
CA ARG A 14 10.36 -17.04 -3.07
C ARG A 14 9.93 -16.10 -4.20
N PHE A 15 10.85 -15.25 -4.63
CA PHE A 15 10.63 -14.32 -5.74
C PHE A 15 10.85 -14.93 -7.13
N SER A 16 11.31 -16.18 -7.21
CA SER A 16 11.50 -16.91 -8.47
C SER A 16 10.26 -17.72 -8.86
N GLY A 17 10.17 -18.06 -10.14
CA GLY A 17 9.06 -18.83 -10.71
C GLY A 17 7.92 -17.97 -11.25
N ARG A 18 6.82 -18.65 -11.61
CA ARG A 18 5.66 -18.08 -12.32
C ARG A 18 4.38 -18.54 -11.64
N ASP A 19 3.43 -17.62 -11.43
CA ASP A 19 2.11 -17.92 -10.86
C ASP A 19 0.99 -17.53 -11.85
N ARG A 20 0.05 -18.47 -12.09
CA ARG A 20 -1.16 -18.20 -12.88
C ARG A 20 -2.14 -17.30 -12.12
N ARG A 21 -3.00 -16.59 -12.87
CA ARG A 21 -4.04 -15.70 -12.34
C ARG A 21 -4.91 -16.36 -11.25
N ARG A 22 -5.34 -17.59 -11.48
CA ARG A 22 -6.19 -18.36 -10.54
C ARG A 22 -5.49 -18.70 -9.22
N GLN A 23 -4.16 -18.69 -9.18
CA GLN A 23 -3.36 -18.99 -8.00
C GLN A 23 -2.98 -17.73 -7.22
N SER A 24 -2.81 -16.58 -7.88
CA SER A 24 -2.38 -15.33 -7.22
C SER A 24 -3.55 -14.45 -6.75
N TRP A 25 -4.64 -14.35 -7.52
CA TRP A 25 -5.73 -13.40 -7.22
C TRP A 25 -6.54 -13.69 -5.95
N PRO A 26 -6.91 -14.95 -5.61
CA PRO A 26 -7.62 -15.22 -4.37
C PRO A 26 -6.79 -14.85 -3.13
N TYR A 27 -5.48 -15.07 -3.19
CA TYR A 27 -4.55 -14.64 -2.15
C TYR A 27 -4.42 -13.12 -2.08
N ALA A 28 -4.22 -12.45 -3.23
CA ALA A 28 -4.12 -11.00 -3.29
C ALA A 28 -5.37 -10.31 -2.75
N GLY A 29 -6.56 -10.78 -3.15
CA GLY A 29 -7.83 -10.29 -2.64
C GLY A 29 -7.99 -10.48 -1.14
N ALA A 30 -7.58 -11.64 -0.60
CA ALA A 30 -7.63 -11.90 0.84
C ALA A 30 -6.70 -10.97 1.63
N VAL A 31 -5.45 -10.78 1.18
CA VAL A 31 -4.50 -9.87 1.83
C VAL A 31 -4.98 -8.41 1.78
N LEU A 32 -5.53 -7.98 0.63
CA LEU A 32 -6.10 -6.64 0.50
C LEU A 32 -7.28 -6.44 1.45
N ALA A 33 -8.26 -7.35 1.44
CA ALA A 33 -9.43 -7.26 2.30
C ALA A 33 -9.07 -7.26 3.78
N LEU A 34 -8.24 -8.22 4.23
CA LEU A 34 -7.81 -8.30 5.62
C LEU A 34 -6.97 -7.09 6.03
N GLY A 35 -6.08 -6.62 5.15
CA GLY A 35 -5.26 -5.43 5.38
C GLY A 35 -6.11 -4.18 5.58
N PHE A 36 -7.06 -3.91 4.68
CA PHE A 36 -7.97 -2.76 4.81
C PHE A 36 -8.86 -2.85 6.05
N VAL A 37 -9.40 -4.03 6.38
CA VAL A 37 -10.18 -4.24 7.61
C VAL A 37 -9.34 -4.00 8.85
N THR A 38 -8.11 -4.52 8.89
CA THR A 38 -7.20 -4.35 10.04
C THR A 38 -6.81 -2.89 10.22
N ILE A 39 -6.40 -2.21 9.15
CA ILE A 39 -6.03 -0.78 9.18
C ILE A 39 -7.26 0.05 9.59
N GLY A 40 -8.43 -0.22 9.03
CA GLY A 40 -9.67 0.49 9.36
C GLY A 40 -10.08 0.31 10.81
N ALA A 41 -10.01 -0.91 11.35
CA ALA A 41 -10.31 -1.20 12.75
C ALA A 41 -9.32 -0.49 13.69
N LEU A 42 -8.02 -0.56 13.43
CA LEU A 42 -7.00 0.12 14.22
C LEU A 42 -7.16 1.64 14.20
N ASN A 43 -7.50 2.21 13.03
CA ASN A 43 -7.78 3.64 12.93
C ASN A 43 -9.08 4.04 13.63
N THR A 44 -10.11 3.18 13.61
CA THR A 44 -11.33 3.41 14.37
C THR A 44 -11.04 3.50 15.86
N LEU A 45 -10.24 2.57 16.39
CA LEU A 45 -9.79 2.60 17.79
C LEU A 45 -8.97 3.86 18.12
N ALA A 46 -8.07 4.27 17.20
CA ALA A 46 -7.30 5.50 17.35
C ALA A 46 -8.18 6.76 17.34
N PHE A 47 -9.24 6.78 16.54
CA PHE A 47 -10.22 7.87 16.58
C PHE A 47 -11.01 7.90 17.88
N THR A 48 -11.47 6.74 18.37
CA THR A 48 -12.18 6.66 19.66
C THR A 48 -11.32 7.16 20.80
N SER A 49 -10.04 6.81 20.84
CA SER A 49 -9.11 7.30 21.86
C SER A 49 -8.82 8.80 21.72
N LEU A 50 -8.81 9.35 20.50
CA LEU A 50 -8.71 10.79 20.26
C LEU A 50 -9.94 11.53 20.79
N PHE A 51 -11.16 11.11 20.42
CA PHE A 51 -12.40 11.76 20.89
C PHE A 51 -12.52 11.76 22.40
N THR A 52 -12.09 10.68 23.05
CA THR A 52 -12.10 10.57 24.51
C THR A 52 -11.09 11.53 25.15
N GLN A 53 -9.90 11.69 24.56
CA GLN A 53 -8.87 12.58 25.13
C GLN A 53 -9.19 14.06 24.91
N VAL A 54 -9.71 14.43 23.73
CA VAL A 54 -10.15 15.80 23.42
C VAL A 54 -11.27 16.27 24.34
N SER A 55 -12.17 15.36 24.76
CA SER A 55 -13.29 15.71 25.65
C SER A 55 -12.91 15.87 27.13
N ILE A 56 -11.73 15.39 27.54
CA ILE A 56 -11.31 15.39 28.95
C ILE A 56 -10.34 16.54 29.25
N GLN A 57 -9.35 16.79 28.38
CA GLN A 57 -8.44 17.94 28.43
C GLN A 57 -7.41 17.77 27.31
N SER A 58 -7.55 18.50 26.21
CA SER A 58 -6.45 18.64 25.25
C SER A 58 -6.09 20.09 25.04
N THR A 59 -4.79 20.38 25.11
CA THR A 59 -4.25 21.60 24.51
C THR A 59 -4.12 21.38 22.99
N PRO A 60 -4.17 22.42 22.15
CA PRO A 60 -4.07 22.26 20.69
C PRO A 60 -2.81 21.52 20.20
N GLN A 61 -1.74 21.48 21.01
CA GLN A 61 -0.52 20.74 20.72
C GLN A 61 -0.67 19.22 20.94
N ASP A 62 -1.47 18.80 21.91
CA ASP A 62 -1.71 17.40 22.23
C ASP A 62 -2.47 16.71 21.09
N ASP A 63 -3.39 17.43 20.44
CA ASP A 63 -4.24 16.92 19.37
C ASP A 63 -3.46 16.33 18.17
N LEU A 64 -2.26 16.86 17.86
CA LEU A 64 -1.41 16.30 16.81
C LEU A 64 -0.73 14.99 17.20
N ALA A 65 -0.29 14.87 18.46
CA ALA A 65 0.30 13.63 18.97
C ALA A 65 -0.74 12.50 18.95
N LEU A 66 -2.02 12.83 19.15
CA LEU A 66 -3.13 11.89 19.06
C LEU A 66 -3.38 11.35 17.64
N LEU A 67 -2.98 12.07 16.60
CA LEU A 67 -3.09 11.62 15.20
C LEU A 67 -1.92 10.74 14.75
N ALA A 68 -0.78 10.77 15.46
CA ALA A 68 0.42 10.00 15.08
C ALA A 68 0.18 8.49 14.98
N PRO A 69 -0.55 7.82 15.90
CA PRO A 69 -0.87 6.40 15.77
C PRO A 69 -1.60 6.07 14.46
N MET A 70 -2.49 6.95 14.00
CA MET A 70 -3.25 6.76 12.76
C MET A 70 -2.35 6.75 11.51
N PHE A 71 -1.30 7.57 11.50
CA PHE A 71 -0.34 7.56 10.39
C PHE A 71 0.61 6.36 10.46
N TRP A 72 0.97 5.92 11.66
CA TRP A 72 1.79 4.72 11.86
C TRP A 72 1.05 3.44 11.46
N THR A 73 -0.22 3.28 11.83
CA THR A 73 -1.04 2.12 11.44
C THR A 73 -1.15 2.01 9.93
N VAL A 74 -1.36 3.12 9.22
CA VAL A 74 -1.40 3.15 7.74
C VAL A 74 -0.05 2.75 7.15
N ARG A 75 1.07 3.31 7.64
CA ARG A 75 2.42 3.00 7.13
C ARG A 75 2.77 1.52 7.35
N LEU A 76 2.61 1.03 8.57
CA LEU A 76 2.94 -0.34 8.94
C LEU A 76 2.01 -1.35 8.25
N GLY A 77 0.71 -1.03 8.17
CA GLY A 77 -0.26 -1.85 7.46
C GLY A 77 0.06 -1.94 5.97
N ALA A 78 0.38 -0.82 5.32
CA ALA A 78 0.79 -0.79 3.92
C ALA A 78 2.07 -1.61 3.70
N LEU A 79 3.09 -1.47 4.56
CA LEU A 79 4.32 -2.26 4.50
C LEU A 79 4.04 -3.76 4.66
N ALA A 80 3.19 -4.15 5.60
CA ALA A 80 2.80 -5.54 5.80
C ALA A 80 2.08 -6.11 4.56
N MET A 81 1.15 -5.35 3.97
CA MET A 81 0.46 -5.74 2.74
C MET A 81 1.44 -5.87 1.57
N VAL A 82 2.37 -4.92 1.41
CA VAL A 82 3.42 -4.99 0.39
C VAL A 82 4.28 -6.23 0.59
N ALA A 83 4.74 -6.50 1.82
CA ALA A 83 5.56 -7.66 2.12
C ALA A 83 4.84 -8.99 1.81
N LEU A 84 3.55 -9.09 2.16
CA LEU A 84 2.74 -10.27 1.88
C LEU A 84 2.47 -10.45 0.38
N LEU A 85 2.31 -9.37 -0.38
CA LEU A 85 2.00 -9.41 -1.81
C LEU A 85 3.25 -9.50 -2.69
N ALA A 86 4.42 -9.06 -2.22
CA ALA A 86 5.60 -8.83 -3.05
C ALA A 86 5.99 -10.06 -3.88
N ALA A 87 6.16 -11.22 -3.26
CA ALA A 87 6.54 -12.43 -3.98
C ALA A 87 5.47 -12.87 -5.00
N ALA A 88 4.18 -12.78 -4.66
CA ALA A 88 3.08 -13.12 -5.56
C ALA A 88 3.01 -12.17 -6.77
N VAL A 89 3.20 -10.86 -6.55
CA VAL A 89 3.24 -9.85 -7.63
C VAL A 89 4.43 -10.09 -8.55
N VAL A 90 5.61 -10.36 -7.99
CA VAL A 90 6.83 -10.64 -8.77
C VAL A 90 6.65 -11.90 -9.61
N ARG A 91 6.18 -13.01 -9.04
CA ARG A 91 5.89 -14.25 -9.80
C ARG A 91 4.82 -14.04 -10.88
N ARG A 92 3.84 -13.16 -10.64
CA ARG A 92 2.84 -12.81 -11.65
C ARG A 92 3.42 -11.99 -12.80
N LEU A 93 4.33 -11.06 -12.51
CA LEU A 93 5.05 -10.30 -13.53
C LEU A 93 5.99 -11.19 -14.35
N HIS A 94 6.66 -12.14 -13.69
CA HIS A 94 7.49 -13.15 -14.33
C HIS A 94 6.71 -14.04 -15.28
N ASP A 95 5.47 -14.37 -14.94
CA ASP A 95 4.58 -15.14 -15.82
C ASP A 95 4.27 -14.45 -17.17
N ARG A 96 4.60 -13.16 -17.27
CA ARG A 96 4.43 -12.30 -18.45
C ARG A 96 5.77 -11.87 -19.07
N GLY A 97 6.87 -12.50 -18.65
CA GLY A 97 8.23 -12.15 -19.06
C GLY A 97 8.73 -10.79 -18.52
N ARG A 98 7.95 -10.10 -17.67
CA ARG A 98 8.29 -8.79 -17.09
C ARG A 98 9.05 -8.98 -15.77
N SER A 99 9.94 -8.06 -15.44
CA SER A 99 10.66 -8.08 -14.16
C SER A 99 9.76 -7.62 -13.01
N GLY A 100 10.09 -8.03 -11.78
CA GLY A 100 9.44 -7.50 -10.57
C GLY A 100 9.57 -5.97 -10.42
N LEU A 101 10.58 -5.36 -11.04
CA LEU A 101 10.83 -3.91 -11.02
C LEU A 101 9.67 -3.08 -11.60
N TRP A 102 8.76 -3.67 -12.38
CA TRP A 102 7.56 -2.98 -12.86
C TRP A 102 6.61 -2.54 -11.72
N ALA A 103 6.73 -3.13 -10.53
CA ALA A 103 6.01 -2.68 -9.34
C ALA A 103 6.71 -1.53 -8.58
N ALA A 104 7.99 -1.26 -8.87
CA ALA A 104 8.78 -0.27 -8.12
C ALA A 104 8.21 1.15 -8.16
N PRO A 105 7.67 1.67 -9.30
CA PRO A 105 7.07 3.00 -9.32
C PRO A 105 5.87 3.11 -8.36
N THR A 106 5.05 2.06 -8.25
CA THR A 106 3.90 2.04 -7.33
C THR A 106 4.36 2.13 -5.87
N LEU A 107 5.42 1.39 -5.52
CA LEU A 107 6.00 1.41 -4.17
C LEU A 107 6.65 2.76 -3.84
N ALA A 108 7.32 3.38 -4.81
CA ALA A 108 7.93 4.69 -4.64
C ALA A 108 6.86 5.76 -4.33
N PHE A 109 5.82 5.86 -5.15
CA PHE A 109 4.76 6.87 -4.93
C PHE A 109 3.93 6.61 -3.66
N LEU A 110 3.70 5.34 -3.30
CA LEU A 110 3.08 4.96 -2.02
C LEU A 110 3.92 5.43 -0.83
N SER A 111 5.25 5.23 -0.91
CA SER A 111 6.18 5.65 0.15
C SER A 111 6.22 7.16 0.30
N VAL A 112 6.26 7.91 -0.82
CA VAL A 112 6.18 9.37 -0.81
C VAL A 112 4.88 9.85 -0.15
N GLY A 113 3.73 9.31 -0.58
CA GLY A 113 2.43 9.71 -0.05
C GLY A 113 2.30 9.45 1.45
N THR A 114 2.62 8.24 1.89
CA THR A 114 2.55 7.86 3.31
C THR A 114 3.56 8.62 4.19
N THR A 115 4.66 9.11 3.62
CA THR A 115 5.67 9.90 4.33
C THR A 115 5.31 11.38 4.46
N LEU A 116 4.85 11.99 3.37
CA LEU A 116 4.63 13.43 3.29
C LEU A 116 3.24 13.88 3.75
N ILE A 117 2.20 13.03 3.65
CA ILE A 117 0.85 13.37 4.13
C ILE A 117 0.83 13.77 5.63
N PRO A 118 1.49 13.03 6.55
CA PRO A 118 1.52 13.43 7.96
C PRO A 118 2.17 14.80 8.19
N ILE A 119 3.17 15.15 7.38
CA ILE A 119 3.83 16.46 7.42
C ILE A 119 2.84 17.54 6.98
N LEU A 120 2.13 17.32 5.87
CA LEU A 120 1.09 18.24 5.37
C LEU A 120 0.01 18.48 6.42
N PHE A 121 -0.57 17.41 6.98
CA PHE A 121 -1.61 17.51 8.00
C PHE A 121 -1.08 18.19 9.28
N GLY A 122 0.14 17.87 9.70
CA GLY A 122 0.78 18.53 10.84
C GLY A 122 0.81 20.05 10.70
N GLN A 123 1.16 20.56 9.52
CA GLN A 123 1.21 22.01 9.27
C GLN A 123 -0.18 22.65 9.15
N LEU A 124 -1.10 22.00 8.42
CA LEU A 124 -2.46 22.53 8.22
C LEU A 124 -3.24 22.65 9.53
N LEU A 125 -3.00 21.74 10.48
CA LEU A 125 -3.71 21.73 11.76
C LEU A 125 -3.09 22.66 12.82
N THR A 126 -1.82 23.05 12.67
CA THR A 126 -1.11 23.87 13.68
C THR A 126 -0.92 25.32 13.27
N GLN A 127 -0.96 25.64 11.98
CA GLN A 127 -0.68 26.99 11.49
C GLN A 127 -1.85 27.53 10.68
N SER A 128 -2.37 28.67 11.12
CA SER A 128 -3.42 29.43 10.43
C SER A 128 -3.03 30.91 10.39
N PRO A 129 -2.74 31.47 9.19
CA PRO A 129 -2.72 30.81 7.88
C PRO A 129 -1.53 29.83 7.73
N PRO A 130 -1.64 28.79 6.89
CA PRO A 130 -0.53 27.89 6.64
C PRO A 130 0.57 28.58 5.82
N PRO A 131 1.85 28.22 6.03
CA PRO A 131 2.96 28.72 5.22
C PRO A 131 2.78 28.42 3.72
N THR A 132 3.27 29.30 2.84
CA THR A 132 3.13 29.15 1.38
C THR A 132 3.67 27.82 0.84
N TRP A 133 4.75 27.28 1.43
CA TRP A 133 5.31 26.00 1.02
C TRP A 133 4.38 24.81 1.28
N VAL A 134 3.41 24.94 2.20
CA VAL A 134 2.40 23.91 2.47
C VAL A 134 1.46 23.78 1.27
N LEU A 135 1.12 24.89 0.60
CA LEU A 135 0.33 24.86 -0.64
C LEU A 135 1.10 24.18 -1.78
N VAL A 136 2.41 24.42 -1.86
CA VAL A 136 3.30 23.73 -2.81
C VAL A 136 3.35 22.23 -2.50
N LEU A 137 3.52 21.86 -1.23
CA LEU A 137 3.51 20.46 -0.79
C LEU A 137 2.20 19.76 -1.13
N PHE A 138 1.06 20.43 -0.93
CA PHE A 138 -0.25 19.92 -1.34
C PHE A 138 -0.29 19.64 -2.85
N GLY A 139 0.17 20.59 -3.68
CA GLY A 139 0.26 20.41 -5.13
C GLY A 139 1.17 19.24 -5.53
N VAL A 140 2.32 19.09 -4.89
CA VAL A 140 3.24 17.95 -5.09
C VAL A 140 2.58 16.63 -4.71
N LEU A 141 1.89 16.58 -3.57
CA LEU A 141 1.18 15.39 -3.10
C LEU A 141 0.03 15.01 -4.03
N LEU A 142 -0.68 15.99 -4.60
CA LEU A 142 -1.71 15.78 -5.60
C LEU A 142 -1.13 15.14 -6.87
N LEU A 143 -0.04 15.68 -7.40
CA LEU A 143 0.66 15.11 -8.56
C LEU A 143 1.20 13.70 -8.26
N ASN A 144 1.78 13.49 -7.07
CA ASN A 144 2.21 12.17 -6.61
C ASN A 144 1.03 11.17 -6.57
N ASN A 145 -0.16 11.61 -6.13
CA ASN A 145 -1.34 10.77 -6.10
C ASN A 145 -1.80 10.36 -7.52
N LEU A 146 -1.82 11.29 -8.47
CA LEU A 146 -2.13 10.97 -9.86
C LEU A 146 -1.11 10.00 -10.46
N ALA A 147 0.19 10.21 -10.20
CA ALA A 147 1.25 9.32 -10.64
C ALA A 147 1.15 7.92 -9.98
N TYR A 148 0.79 7.87 -8.70
CA TYR A 148 0.50 6.63 -7.97
C TYR A 148 -0.66 5.87 -8.63
N LEU A 149 -1.79 6.53 -8.90
CA LEU A 149 -2.96 5.92 -9.54
C LEU A 149 -2.63 5.41 -10.95
N ALA A 150 -1.90 6.19 -11.75
CA ALA A 150 -1.47 5.77 -13.08
C ALA A 150 -0.54 4.54 -13.01
N SER A 151 0.42 4.55 -12.09
CA SER A 151 1.33 3.41 -11.86
C SER A 151 0.59 2.17 -11.37
N LEU A 152 -0.33 2.34 -10.42
CA LEU A 152 -1.14 1.26 -9.87
C LEU A 152 -2.04 0.65 -10.94
N LEU A 153 -2.67 1.48 -11.78
CA LEU A 153 -3.49 1.02 -12.90
C LEU A 153 -2.66 0.24 -13.91
N MET A 154 -1.47 0.73 -14.27
CA MET A 154 -0.53 0.01 -15.13
C MET A 154 -0.18 -1.36 -14.53
N LEU A 155 0.16 -1.41 -13.24
CA LEU A 155 0.48 -2.65 -12.55
C LEU A 155 -0.72 -3.60 -12.55
N LEU A 156 -1.91 -3.10 -12.22
CA LEU A 156 -3.17 -3.85 -12.24
C LEU A 156 -3.43 -4.49 -13.61
N ILE A 157 -3.28 -3.72 -14.70
CA ILE A 157 -3.43 -4.21 -16.07
C ILE A 157 -2.43 -5.34 -16.34
N LEU A 158 -1.17 -5.20 -15.91
CA LEU A 158 -0.16 -6.25 -16.07
C LEU A 158 -0.52 -7.53 -15.31
N LEU A 159 -1.16 -7.40 -14.13
CA LEU A 159 -1.52 -8.52 -13.26
C LEU A 159 -2.81 -9.24 -13.69
N VAL A 160 -3.77 -8.53 -14.31
CA VAL A 160 -5.05 -9.09 -14.80
C VAL A 160 -4.88 -9.83 -16.12
N LYS A 161 -4.02 -9.34 -17.02
CA LYS A 161 -3.78 -9.94 -18.35
C LYS A 161 -3.38 -11.43 -18.25
N ASP A 162 -3.72 -12.20 -19.26
CA ASP A 162 -3.46 -13.65 -19.31
C ASP A 162 -1.97 -13.98 -19.33
N SER A 163 -1.68 -15.21 -18.91
CA SER A 163 -0.33 -15.78 -18.85
C SER A 163 0.28 -15.97 -20.24
N ASP A 164 1.60 -15.82 -20.36
CA ASP A 164 2.28 -16.18 -21.60
C ASP A 164 2.24 -17.71 -21.77
N ALA A 165 1.67 -18.18 -22.89
CA ALA A 165 1.48 -19.61 -23.16
C ALA A 165 2.79 -20.40 -23.34
N GLY A 166 3.88 -19.70 -23.68
CA GLY A 166 5.20 -20.29 -23.89
C GLY A 166 6.12 -20.26 -22.67
N ALA A 167 7.24 -20.95 -22.77
CA ALA A 167 8.36 -20.75 -21.86
C ALA A 167 8.91 -19.32 -22.02
N ASN A 168 9.36 -18.73 -20.91
CA ASN A 168 10.05 -17.45 -20.91
C ASN A 168 11.31 -17.53 -20.03
N ARG A 169 12.06 -16.43 -19.91
CA ARG A 169 13.30 -16.38 -19.11
C ARG A 169 13.15 -16.74 -17.62
N TYR A 170 11.93 -16.88 -17.12
CA TYR A 170 11.61 -17.22 -15.73
C TYR A 170 11.08 -18.66 -15.55
N GLY A 171 11.01 -19.45 -16.63
CA GLY A 171 10.68 -20.87 -16.60
C GLY A 171 9.61 -21.31 -17.62
N ALA A 172 9.27 -22.59 -17.56
CA ALA A 172 8.17 -23.19 -18.32
C ALA A 172 6.83 -22.53 -17.98
N ALA A 173 5.81 -22.73 -18.81
CA ALA A 173 4.48 -22.18 -18.56
C ALA A 173 3.96 -22.64 -17.17
N ALA A 174 3.59 -21.67 -16.33
CA ALA A 174 2.90 -21.91 -15.06
C ALA A 174 1.56 -22.56 -15.32
#